data_AF-G9XGF5-F1
#
_entry.id   AF-G9XGF5-F1
#
_cell.length_a   1.000
_cell.length_b   1.000
_cell.length_c   1.000
_cell.angle_alpha   90.00
_cell.angle_beta   90.00
_cell.angle_gamma   90.00
#
_symmetry.space_group_name_H-M   'P 1'
#
loop_
_entity.id
_entity.type
_entity.pdbx_description
1 polymer ?
#
loop_
_entity_poly.entity_id
_entity_poly.type
_entity_poly.pdbx_seq_one_letter_code
_entity_poly.pdbx_strand_id
1 'polypeptide(L)'
;MKSALLKLGFQDVLEAALGADRTIELEAREYDERLAHGEEFMTSSCCPAYVSAVIKEKPDLFHHISSTLSPMAQVAHILKEKDPEAKIAFIGPCVAKKEEGKRPETKVDFVLTFEELMVWLDYAGINPAEESEQTLAGPSSYARGFAKAGGVAAALTAYLGQDSPPTYQTEGIQNSLKALETHVKNGDKGFLECMACEGGCINGPWTMIARPIAERALKEFVQSTAAQQ
;
A
#
# COMPACT_ATOMS: atom_id res chain seq x y z
N MET A 1 5.95 9.36 -16.38
CA MET A 1 6.01 9.80 -14.96
C MET A 1 7.44 9.85 -14.40
N LYS A 2 8.23 8.76 -14.36
CA LYS A 2 9.61 8.79 -13.83
C LYS A 2 10.46 9.92 -14.41
N SER A 3 10.52 10.05 -15.73
CA SER A 3 11.26 11.13 -16.41
C SER A 3 10.81 12.54 -16.01
N ALA A 4 9.51 12.75 -15.78
CA ALA A 4 8.98 14.03 -15.31
C ALA A 4 9.50 14.39 -13.91
N LEU A 5 9.52 13.40 -13.00
CA LEU A 5 10.05 13.58 -11.64
C LEU A 5 11.57 13.83 -11.66
N LEU A 6 12.32 13.14 -12.52
CA LEU A 6 13.75 13.40 -12.69
C LEU A 6 14.01 14.83 -13.21
N LYS A 7 13.23 15.29 -14.20
CA LYS A 7 13.28 16.67 -14.69
C LYS A 7 12.89 17.70 -13.63
N LEU A 8 11.95 17.37 -12.75
CA LEU A 8 11.54 18.23 -11.64
C LEU A 8 12.65 18.36 -10.57
N GLY A 9 13.65 17.47 -10.57
CA GLY A 9 14.83 17.54 -9.73
C GLY A 9 15.02 16.37 -8.76
N PHE A 10 14.16 15.34 -8.80
CA PHE A 10 14.40 14.12 -8.03
C PHE A 10 15.60 13.35 -8.59
N GLN A 11 16.42 12.77 -7.72
CA GLN A 11 17.60 12.02 -8.12
C GLN A 11 17.29 10.60 -8.62
N ASP A 12 16.29 9.94 -8.02
CA ASP A 12 15.77 8.65 -8.48
C ASP A 12 14.29 8.51 -8.11
N VAL A 13 13.63 7.54 -8.74
CA VAL A 13 12.22 7.21 -8.56
C VAL A 13 12.06 5.70 -8.51
N LEU A 14 11.48 5.23 -7.41
CA LEU A 14 11.11 3.83 -7.19
C LEU A 14 9.58 3.72 -7.06
N GLU A 15 9.05 2.58 -7.50
CA GLU A 15 7.65 2.26 -7.26
C GLU A 15 7.42 1.85 -5.81
N ALA A 16 6.34 2.38 -5.20
CA ALA A 16 5.90 1.93 -3.88
C ALA A 16 5.52 0.44 -3.86
N ALA A 17 5.20 -0.15 -5.02
CA ALA A 17 4.94 -1.58 -5.15
C ALA A 17 6.19 -2.44 -4.82
N LEU A 18 7.42 -1.93 -4.96
CA LEU A 18 8.60 -2.64 -4.44
C LEU A 18 8.54 -2.81 -2.91
N GLY A 19 7.98 -1.82 -2.22
CA GLY A 19 7.70 -1.93 -0.79
C GLY A 19 6.56 -2.91 -0.49
N ALA A 20 5.62 -3.10 -1.42
CA ALA A 20 4.52 -4.05 -1.25
C ALA A 20 4.99 -5.50 -1.31
N ASP A 21 5.96 -5.83 -2.17
CA ASP A 21 6.63 -7.15 -2.15
C ASP A 21 7.22 -7.46 -0.78
N ARG A 22 8.02 -6.53 -0.22
CA ARG A 22 8.60 -6.67 1.12
C ARG A 22 7.55 -6.68 2.23
N THR A 23 6.44 -5.95 2.05
CA THR A 23 5.32 -5.95 3.00
C THR A 23 4.68 -7.33 3.08
N ILE A 24 4.40 -7.98 1.94
CA ILE A 24 3.79 -9.31 1.91
C ILE A 24 4.70 -10.36 2.54
N GLU A 25 6.00 -10.35 2.22
CA GLU A 25 6.96 -11.27 2.83
C GLU A 25 6.95 -11.16 4.36
N LEU A 26 6.89 -9.94 4.88
CA LEU A 26 6.91 -9.68 6.32
C LEU A 26 5.55 -9.94 6.99
N GLU A 27 4.43 -9.58 6.35
CA GLU A 27 3.09 -9.93 6.85
C GLU A 27 2.89 -11.45 6.88
N ALA A 28 3.38 -12.17 5.87
CA ALA A 28 3.34 -13.64 5.86
C ALA A 28 4.13 -14.26 7.03
N ARG A 29 5.36 -13.80 7.27
CA ARG A 29 6.17 -14.25 8.41
C ARG A 29 5.51 -13.91 9.75
N GLU A 30 4.97 -12.71 9.88
CA GLU A 30 4.25 -12.30 11.07
C GLU A 30 3.02 -13.18 11.32
N TYR A 31 2.29 -13.55 10.26
CA TYR A 31 1.16 -14.47 10.37
C TYR A 31 1.59 -15.84 10.90
N ASP A 32 2.68 -16.41 10.36
CA ASP A 32 3.22 -17.69 10.80
C ASP A 32 3.70 -17.64 12.26
N GLU A 33 4.35 -16.55 12.66
CA GLU A 33 4.79 -16.32 14.04
C GLU A 33 3.60 -16.24 15.00
N ARG A 34 2.54 -15.51 14.63
CA ARG A 34 1.30 -15.43 15.41
C ARG A 34 0.61 -16.78 15.54
N LEU A 35 0.54 -17.52 14.44
CA LEU A 35 -0.02 -18.87 14.42
C LEU A 35 0.71 -19.81 15.40
N ALA A 36 2.04 -19.72 15.48
CA ALA A 36 2.84 -20.49 16.44
C ALA A 36 2.54 -20.15 17.91
N HIS A 37 2.00 -18.96 18.19
CA HIS A 37 1.55 -18.51 19.51
C HIS A 37 0.06 -18.71 19.76
N GLY A 38 -0.67 -19.34 18.82
CA GLY A 38 -2.11 -19.60 18.92
C GLY A 38 -3.00 -18.44 18.49
N GLU A 39 -2.43 -17.41 17.87
CA GLU A 39 -3.17 -16.30 17.26
C GLU A 39 -3.45 -16.62 15.78
N GLU A 40 -4.65 -17.10 15.49
CA GLU A 40 -5.01 -17.63 14.16
C GLU A 40 -5.71 -16.60 13.25
N PHE A 41 -5.81 -15.33 13.68
CA PHE A 41 -6.49 -14.26 12.94
C PHE A 41 -5.67 -12.96 12.95
N MET A 42 -5.48 -12.39 11.76
CA MET A 42 -4.74 -11.15 11.57
C MET A 42 -5.42 -10.25 10.52
N THR A 43 -5.31 -8.94 10.67
CA THR A 43 -5.74 -7.98 9.64
C THR A 43 -4.55 -7.23 9.06
N SER A 44 -4.67 -6.78 7.80
CA SER A 44 -3.65 -5.94 7.17
C SER A 44 -3.43 -4.62 7.92
N SER A 45 -2.23 -4.04 7.79
CA SER A 45 -1.84 -2.78 8.45
C SER A 45 -1.60 -1.61 7.49
N CYS A 46 -1.53 -1.89 6.18
CA CYS A 46 -1.03 -0.94 5.20
C CYS A 46 -1.93 0.30 4.96
N CYS A 47 -3.20 0.26 5.39
CA CYS A 47 -4.14 1.36 5.32
C CYS A 47 -4.11 2.19 6.64
N PRO A 48 -3.40 3.33 6.69
CA PRO A 48 -3.23 4.08 7.94
C PRO A 48 -4.54 4.65 8.50
N ALA A 49 -5.53 4.91 7.63
CA ALA A 49 -6.86 5.35 8.05
C ALA A 49 -7.61 4.25 8.83
N TYR A 50 -7.53 3.00 8.36
CA TYR A 50 -8.08 1.85 9.07
C TYR A 50 -7.39 1.64 10.42
N VAL A 51 -6.06 1.59 10.43
CA VAL A 51 -5.28 1.42 11.67
C VAL A 51 -5.62 2.50 12.69
N SER A 52 -5.69 3.75 12.25
CA SER A 52 -6.03 4.88 13.13
C SER A 52 -7.47 4.80 13.66
N ALA A 53 -8.40 4.31 12.86
CA ALA A 53 -9.79 4.13 13.28
C ALA A 53 -9.92 3.01 14.32
N VAL A 54 -9.23 1.87 14.14
CA VAL A 54 -9.22 0.79 15.14
C VAL A 54 -8.64 1.27 16.46
N ILE A 55 -7.50 1.97 16.45
CA ILE A 55 -6.88 2.51 17.68
C ILE A 55 -7.85 3.44 18.43
N LYS A 56 -8.64 4.25 17.71
CA LYS A 56 -9.54 5.24 18.31
C LYS A 56 -10.88 4.64 18.76
N GLU A 57 -11.45 3.76 17.95
CA GLU A 57 -12.84 3.31 18.09
C GLU A 57 -12.95 1.89 18.66
N LYS A 58 -11.92 1.05 18.45
CA LYS A 58 -11.87 -0.37 18.82
C LYS A 58 -10.51 -0.75 19.43
N PRO A 59 -10.02 -0.03 20.46
CA PRO A 59 -8.66 -0.22 20.98
C PRO A 59 -8.37 -1.65 21.43
N ASP A 60 -9.38 -2.36 21.97
CA ASP A 60 -9.24 -3.75 22.41
C ASP A 60 -8.94 -4.72 21.25
N LEU A 61 -9.27 -4.35 20.01
CA LEU A 61 -9.05 -5.17 18.82
C LEU A 61 -7.75 -4.83 18.07
N PHE A 62 -7.01 -3.82 18.54
CA PHE A 62 -5.77 -3.36 17.90
C PHE A 62 -4.75 -4.48 17.74
N HIS A 63 -4.68 -5.42 18.69
CA HIS A 63 -3.72 -6.52 18.67
C HIS A 63 -3.88 -7.47 17.48
N HIS A 64 -5.03 -7.50 16.81
CA HIS A 64 -5.24 -8.28 15.57
C HIS A 64 -4.64 -7.61 14.33
N ILE A 65 -4.27 -6.33 14.39
CA ILE A 65 -3.64 -5.65 13.25
C ILE A 65 -2.18 -6.10 13.14
N SER A 66 -1.75 -6.41 11.92
CA SER A 66 -0.34 -6.60 11.59
C SER A 66 0.51 -5.42 12.07
N SER A 67 1.70 -5.72 12.60
CA SER A 67 2.71 -4.75 12.99
C SER A 67 3.65 -4.38 11.85
N THR A 68 3.53 -5.07 10.71
CA THR A 68 4.33 -4.84 9.51
C THR A 68 4.13 -3.42 8.97
N LEU A 69 5.23 -2.77 8.56
CA LEU A 69 5.18 -1.42 7.99
C LEU A 69 4.55 -1.44 6.59
N SER A 70 3.87 -0.35 6.23
CA SER A 70 3.20 -0.24 4.93
C SER A 70 4.18 -0.19 3.74
N PRO A 71 3.71 -0.40 2.50
CA PRO A 71 4.56 -0.33 1.30
C PRO A 71 5.34 0.99 1.17
N MET A 72 4.74 2.12 1.59
CA MET A 72 5.40 3.42 1.63
C MET A 72 6.63 3.40 2.54
N ALA A 73 6.50 2.85 3.74
CA ALA A 73 7.58 2.76 4.69
C ALA A 73 8.61 1.72 4.24
N GLN A 74 8.19 0.55 3.73
CA GLN A 74 9.11 -0.48 3.27
C GLN A 74 9.99 -0.02 2.11
N VAL A 75 9.44 0.70 1.12
CA VAL A 75 10.27 1.24 0.04
C VAL A 75 11.24 2.31 0.57
N ALA A 76 10.86 3.06 1.59
CA ALA A 76 11.76 4.01 2.24
C ALA A 76 12.92 3.29 2.96
N HIS A 77 12.67 2.18 3.65
CA HIS A 77 13.73 1.33 4.22
C HIS A 77 14.66 0.77 3.14
N ILE A 78 14.11 0.26 2.02
CA ILE A 78 14.91 -0.20 0.87
C ILE A 78 15.81 0.92 0.32
N LEU A 79 15.31 2.15 0.25
CA LEU A 79 16.11 3.30 -0.17
C LEU A 79 17.22 3.64 0.84
N LYS A 80 16.90 3.64 2.14
CA LYS A 80 17.86 3.91 3.22
C LYS A 80 18.95 2.85 3.37
N GLU A 81 18.67 1.60 3.01
CA GLU A 81 19.69 0.53 2.95
C GLU A 81 20.73 0.80 1.85
N LYS A 82 20.34 1.49 0.77
CA LYS A 82 21.25 1.87 -0.32
C LYS A 82 21.95 3.20 -0.07
N ASP A 83 21.21 4.18 0.45
CA ASP A 83 21.70 5.51 0.79
C ASP A 83 21.05 5.99 2.10
N PRO A 84 21.75 5.85 3.25
CA PRO A 84 21.25 6.28 4.54
C PRO A 84 20.89 7.77 4.64
N GLU A 85 21.53 8.62 3.84
CA GLU A 85 21.36 10.07 3.86
C GLU A 85 20.28 10.56 2.88
N ALA A 86 19.77 9.68 2.00
CA ALA A 86 18.77 10.01 1.00
C ALA A 86 17.55 10.71 1.62
N LYS A 87 17.10 11.81 1.02
CA LYS A 87 15.83 12.45 1.40
C LYS A 87 14.68 11.84 0.61
N ILE A 88 13.69 11.30 1.32
CA ILE A 88 12.65 10.45 0.74
C ILE A 88 11.32 11.17 0.71
N ALA A 89 10.77 11.35 -0.49
CA ALA A 89 9.41 11.82 -0.69
C ALA A 89 8.53 10.67 -1.20
N PHE A 90 7.45 10.36 -0.48
CA PHE A 90 6.39 9.50 -0.97
C PHE A 90 5.34 10.34 -1.70
N ILE A 91 4.87 9.85 -2.84
CA ILE A 91 3.83 10.49 -3.66
C ILE A 91 2.69 9.49 -3.85
N GLY A 92 1.48 9.84 -3.42
CA GLY A 92 0.35 8.90 -3.48
C GLY A 92 -1.05 9.53 -3.33
N PRO A 93 -2.10 8.71 -3.36
CA PRO A 93 -3.49 9.19 -3.40
C PRO A 93 -4.12 9.45 -2.02
N CYS A 94 -3.38 9.23 -0.93
CA CYS A 94 -3.97 9.12 0.41
C CYS A 94 -3.49 10.23 1.35
N VAL A 95 -4.42 11.00 1.90
CA VAL A 95 -4.11 12.01 2.92
C VAL A 95 -3.64 11.38 4.23
N ALA A 96 -4.16 10.21 4.60
CA ALA A 96 -3.76 9.54 5.84
C ALA A 96 -2.30 9.09 5.83
N LYS A 97 -1.68 8.94 4.64
CA LYS A 97 -0.23 8.70 4.51
C LYS A 97 0.60 9.87 5.03
N LYS A 98 0.08 11.11 5.02
CA LYS A 98 0.76 12.26 5.63
C LYS A 98 0.91 12.11 7.14
N GLU A 99 -0.11 11.60 7.82
CA GLU A 99 -0.01 11.30 9.26
C GLU A 99 0.89 10.09 9.53
N GLU A 100 0.85 9.07 8.68
CA GLU A 100 1.75 7.93 8.80
C GLU A 100 3.23 8.34 8.62
N GLY A 101 3.53 9.17 7.62
CA GLY A 101 4.89 9.63 7.33
C GLY A 101 5.53 10.48 8.43
N LYS A 102 4.73 11.04 9.35
CA LYS A 102 5.26 11.74 10.55
C LYS A 102 5.92 10.78 11.54
N ARG A 103 5.65 9.47 11.45
CA ARG A 103 6.17 8.49 12.40
C ARG A 103 7.63 8.14 12.07
N PRO A 104 8.58 8.26 13.01
CA PRO A 104 10.01 8.08 12.75
C PRO A 104 10.41 6.71 12.17
N GLU A 105 9.65 5.66 12.46
CA GLU A 105 9.86 4.30 11.96
C GLU A 105 9.63 4.16 10.45
N THR A 106 8.90 5.10 9.82
CA THR A 106 8.64 5.06 8.37
C THR A 106 9.84 5.46 7.53
N LYS A 107 10.77 6.25 8.09
CA LYS A 107 11.94 6.81 7.38
C LYS A 107 11.60 7.72 6.18
N VAL A 108 10.35 8.14 6.02
CA VAL A 108 9.91 9.07 4.98
C VAL A 108 10.10 10.51 5.48
N ASP A 109 10.71 11.38 4.67
CA ASP A 109 10.88 12.80 5.01
C ASP A 109 9.66 13.63 4.58
N PHE A 110 9.06 13.31 3.43
CA PHE A 110 7.96 14.09 2.84
C PHE A 110 6.86 13.18 2.27
N VAL A 111 5.60 13.62 2.37
CA VAL A 111 4.45 12.94 1.75
C VAL A 111 3.65 13.95 0.95
N LEU A 112 3.56 13.70 -0.36
CA LEU A 112 2.80 14.51 -1.31
C LEU A 112 1.61 13.74 -1.87
N THR A 113 0.52 14.46 -2.13
CA THR A 113 -0.57 13.93 -2.93
C THR A 113 -0.28 14.05 -4.43
N PHE A 114 -1.02 13.33 -5.26
CA PHE A 114 -0.94 13.50 -6.71
C PHE A 114 -1.34 14.92 -7.15
N GLU A 115 -2.32 15.54 -6.48
CA GLU A 115 -2.72 16.92 -6.76
C GLU A 115 -1.58 17.91 -6.47
N GLU A 116 -0.90 17.76 -5.33
CA GLU A 116 0.25 18.61 -4.97
C GLU A 116 1.41 18.47 -5.96
N LEU A 117 1.69 17.24 -6.42
CA LEU A 117 2.68 17.00 -7.46
C LEU A 117 2.29 17.69 -8.79
N MET A 118 1.02 17.64 -9.17
CA MET A 118 0.55 18.25 -10.42
C MET A 118 0.76 19.77 -10.43
N VAL A 119 0.57 20.44 -9.29
CA VAL A 119 0.86 21.89 -9.16
C VAL A 119 2.34 22.18 -9.42
N TRP A 120 3.25 21.34 -8.92
CA TRP A 120 4.69 21.53 -9.13
C TRP A 120 5.11 21.30 -10.59
N LEU A 121 4.52 20.28 -11.22
CA LEU A 121 4.77 19.98 -12.64
C LEU A 121 4.25 21.10 -13.54
N ASP A 122 3.05 21.63 -13.28
CA ASP A 122 2.48 22.76 -14.01
C ASP A 122 3.35 24.01 -13.87
N TYR A 123 3.75 24.36 -12.64
CA TYR A 123 4.66 25.49 -12.39
C TYR A 123 6.01 25.33 -13.11
N ALA A 124 6.53 24.12 -13.19
CA ALA A 124 7.78 23.82 -13.89
C ALA A 124 7.61 23.71 -15.43
N GLY A 125 6.39 23.78 -15.95
CA GLY A 125 6.10 23.58 -17.37
C GLY A 125 6.39 22.16 -17.86
N ILE A 126 6.30 21.15 -16.98
CA ILE A 126 6.58 19.74 -17.29
C ILE A 126 5.26 19.02 -17.50
N ASN A 127 5.02 18.52 -18.72
CA ASN A 127 3.89 17.65 -19.02
C ASN A 127 4.30 16.17 -18.99
N PRO A 128 3.88 15.36 -17.99
CA PRO A 128 4.30 13.96 -17.89
C PRO A 128 3.91 13.08 -19.08
N ALA A 129 2.91 13.48 -19.88
CA ALA A 129 2.46 12.76 -21.06
C ALA A 129 3.41 12.94 -22.28
N GLU A 130 4.23 13.99 -22.27
CA GLU A 130 5.22 14.28 -23.32
C GLU A 130 6.61 13.72 -22.98
N GLU A 131 6.77 13.19 -21.78
CA GLU A 131 8.04 12.65 -21.30
C GLU A 131 8.29 11.23 -21.79
N SER A 132 9.55 10.91 -22.05
CA SER A 132 9.93 9.55 -22.43
C SER A 132 9.60 8.55 -21.33
N GLU A 133 9.08 7.40 -21.73
CA GLU A 133 8.85 6.31 -20.79
C GLU A 133 10.19 5.74 -20.32
N GLN A 134 10.30 5.53 -19.01
CA GLN A 134 11.46 4.87 -18.41
C GLN A 134 11.00 3.64 -17.67
N THR A 135 11.72 2.54 -17.89
CA THR A 135 11.51 1.29 -17.17
C THR A 135 11.80 1.51 -15.68
N LEU A 136 10.82 1.19 -14.85
CA LEU A 136 10.99 1.09 -13.41
C LEU A 136 11.43 -0.33 -13.06
N ALA A 137 12.33 -0.48 -12.08
CA ALA A 137 12.69 -1.79 -11.55
C ALA A 137 11.41 -2.45 -11.03
N GLY A 138 11.04 -3.57 -11.64
CA GLY A 138 9.65 -4.01 -11.72
C GLY A 138 9.27 -4.89 -10.54
N PRO A 139 8.53 -4.40 -9.54
CA PRO A 139 7.95 -5.25 -8.50
C PRO A 139 7.15 -6.40 -9.09
N SER A 140 6.81 -7.38 -8.27
CA SER A 140 5.94 -8.48 -8.73
C SER A 140 4.61 -7.95 -9.27
N SER A 141 3.99 -8.71 -10.17
CA SER A 141 2.67 -8.37 -10.70
C SER A 141 1.60 -8.25 -9.61
N TYR A 142 1.67 -9.06 -8.55
CA TYR A 142 0.73 -9.00 -7.42
C TYR A 142 0.98 -7.80 -6.51
N ALA A 143 2.22 -7.35 -6.33
CA ALA A 143 2.54 -6.14 -5.58
C ALA A 143 1.96 -4.86 -6.23
N ARG A 144 1.90 -4.79 -7.57
CA ARG A 144 1.19 -3.69 -8.26
C ARG A 144 -0.33 -3.72 -8.02
N GLY A 145 -0.89 -4.89 -7.74
CA GLY A 145 -2.31 -5.07 -7.41
C GLY A 145 -2.77 -4.48 -6.07
N PHE A 146 -1.83 -4.21 -5.14
CA PHE A 146 -2.10 -3.67 -3.78
C PHE A 146 -3.01 -2.44 -3.74
N ALA A 147 -2.96 -1.61 -4.78
CA ALA A 147 -3.67 -0.34 -4.80
C ALA A 147 -5.19 -0.49 -4.87
N LYS A 148 -5.70 -1.67 -5.26
CA LYS A 148 -7.13 -1.99 -5.30
C LYS A 148 -7.53 -2.79 -4.07
N ALA A 149 -8.75 -2.59 -3.58
CA ALA A 149 -9.34 -3.48 -2.58
C ALA A 149 -9.31 -4.95 -3.04
N GLY A 150 -8.89 -5.82 -2.12
CA GLY A 150 -8.61 -7.23 -2.37
C GLY A 150 -7.20 -7.51 -2.89
N GLY A 151 -6.42 -6.47 -3.20
CA GLY A 151 -5.07 -6.60 -3.75
C GLY A 151 -4.05 -7.13 -2.74
N VAL A 152 -4.20 -6.83 -1.45
CA VAL A 152 -3.31 -7.30 -0.39
C VAL A 152 -3.56 -8.78 -0.12
N ALA A 153 -4.83 -9.15 0.05
CA ALA A 153 -5.25 -10.55 0.22
C ALA A 153 -4.85 -11.40 -0.99
N ALA A 154 -5.07 -10.91 -2.21
CA ALA A 154 -4.66 -11.61 -3.43
C ALA A 154 -3.13 -11.79 -3.51
N ALA A 155 -2.36 -10.77 -3.11
CA ALA A 155 -0.91 -10.85 -3.08
C ALA A 155 -0.38 -11.82 -2.01
N LEU A 156 -0.97 -11.83 -0.82
CA LEU A 156 -0.65 -12.79 0.23
C LEU A 156 -0.93 -14.22 -0.22
N THR A 157 -2.10 -14.46 -0.83
CA THR A 157 -2.44 -15.78 -1.39
C THR A 157 -1.50 -16.19 -2.53
N ALA A 158 -1.12 -15.25 -3.41
CA ALA A 158 -0.15 -15.52 -4.47
C ALA A 158 1.24 -15.86 -3.92
N TYR A 159 1.66 -15.21 -2.83
CA TYR A 159 2.96 -15.42 -2.20
C TYR A 159 3.02 -16.76 -1.45
N LEU A 160 1.99 -17.10 -0.66
CA LEU A 160 1.96 -18.33 0.14
C LEU A 160 1.50 -19.58 -0.63
N GLY A 161 0.81 -19.40 -1.76
CA GLY A 161 0.35 -20.53 -2.57
C GLY A 161 -0.57 -21.47 -1.79
N GLN A 162 -0.17 -22.74 -1.66
CA GLN A 162 -0.96 -23.75 -0.96
C GLN A 162 -1.01 -23.54 0.56
N ASP A 163 -0.04 -22.82 1.11
CA ASP A 163 0.04 -22.51 2.54
C ASP A 163 -0.78 -21.26 2.91
N SER A 164 -1.46 -20.63 1.94
CA SER A 164 -2.29 -19.45 2.19
C SER A 164 -3.43 -19.78 3.17
N PRO A 165 -3.60 -18.99 4.24
CA PRO A 165 -4.78 -19.11 5.08
C PRO A 165 -6.03 -18.63 4.32
N PRO A 166 -7.24 -18.85 4.86
CA PRO A 166 -8.45 -18.18 4.38
C PRO A 166 -8.22 -16.66 4.35
N THR A 167 -8.54 -16.03 3.23
CA THR A 167 -8.44 -14.57 3.08
C THR A 167 -9.82 -13.94 2.95
N TYR A 168 -9.98 -12.79 3.60
CA TYR A 168 -11.19 -11.99 3.62
C TYR A 168 -10.87 -10.56 3.21
N GLN A 169 -11.86 -9.84 2.70
CA GLN A 169 -11.67 -8.51 2.15
C GLN A 169 -12.83 -7.60 2.56
N THR A 170 -12.50 -6.38 2.96
CA THR A 170 -13.48 -5.34 3.27
C THR A 170 -13.00 -3.97 2.79
N GLU A 171 -13.96 -3.17 2.35
CA GLU A 171 -13.75 -1.82 1.88
C GLU A 171 -14.76 -0.86 2.50
N GLY A 172 -14.33 0.37 2.74
CA GLY A 172 -15.09 1.35 3.50
C GLY A 172 -14.82 1.22 5.01
N ILE A 173 -14.48 2.33 5.65
CA ILE A 173 -14.01 2.34 7.04
C ILE A 173 -14.98 1.67 8.03
N GLN A 174 -16.29 1.96 7.91
CA GLN A 174 -17.30 1.39 8.80
C GLN A 174 -17.49 -0.12 8.60
N ASN A 175 -17.42 -0.58 7.34
CA ASN A 175 -17.48 -2.00 7.02
C ASN A 175 -16.24 -2.71 7.59
N SER A 176 -15.06 -2.11 7.45
CA SER A 176 -13.81 -2.68 7.93
C SER A 176 -13.77 -2.83 9.45
N LEU A 177 -14.24 -1.82 10.19
CA LEU A 177 -14.39 -1.92 11.65
C LEU A 177 -15.38 -3.02 12.06
N LYS A 178 -16.54 -3.08 11.39
CA LYS A 178 -17.56 -4.10 11.67
C LYS A 178 -17.08 -5.51 11.31
N ALA A 179 -16.34 -5.66 10.23
CA ALA A 179 -15.78 -6.93 9.78
C ALA A 179 -14.76 -7.45 10.79
N LEU A 180 -13.82 -6.59 11.23
CA LEU A 180 -12.88 -6.91 12.31
C LEU A 180 -13.62 -7.42 13.55
N GLU A 181 -14.61 -6.69 14.05
CA GLU A 181 -15.41 -7.11 15.22
C GLU A 181 -16.11 -8.46 15.01
N THR A 182 -16.70 -8.65 13.83
CA THR A 182 -17.49 -9.84 13.51
C THR A 182 -16.59 -11.08 13.45
N HIS A 183 -15.47 -10.99 12.74
CA HIS A 183 -14.53 -12.10 12.59
C HIS A 183 -13.93 -12.51 13.94
N VAL A 184 -13.51 -11.52 14.75
CA VAL A 184 -12.99 -11.78 16.11
C VAL A 184 -14.05 -12.44 16.98
N LYS A 185 -15.30 -11.92 16.97
CA LYS A 185 -16.40 -12.49 17.75
C LYS A 185 -16.75 -13.92 17.35
N ASN A 186 -16.64 -14.24 16.07
CA ASN A 186 -16.93 -15.58 15.54
C ASN A 186 -15.79 -16.58 15.80
N GLY A 187 -14.60 -16.09 16.16
CA GLY A 187 -13.40 -16.93 16.24
C GLY A 187 -12.94 -17.40 14.85
N ASP A 188 -13.17 -16.57 13.83
CA ASP A 188 -12.72 -16.87 12.47
C ASP A 188 -11.19 -16.89 12.41
N LYS A 189 -10.65 -17.72 11.52
CA LYS A 189 -9.20 -17.84 11.29
C LYS A 189 -8.84 -17.29 9.93
N GLY A 190 -7.65 -16.72 9.80
CA GLY A 190 -7.10 -16.27 8.53
C GLY A 190 -6.73 -14.80 8.51
N PHE A 191 -6.71 -14.23 7.31
CA PHE A 191 -6.23 -12.88 7.05
C PHE A 191 -7.34 -11.99 6.49
N LEU A 192 -7.65 -10.89 7.17
CA LEU A 192 -8.63 -9.91 6.71
C LEU A 192 -7.94 -8.65 6.16
N GLU A 193 -8.03 -8.43 4.86
CA GLU A 193 -7.65 -7.16 4.26
C GLU A 193 -8.68 -6.08 4.58
N CYS A 194 -8.25 -5.01 5.24
CA CYS A 194 -9.09 -3.86 5.57
C CYS A 194 -8.67 -2.58 4.85
N MET A 195 -9.56 -2.06 4.01
CA MET A 195 -9.37 -0.78 3.32
C MET A 195 -10.40 0.25 3.80
N ALA A 196 -9.95 1.49 4.03
CA ALA A 196 -10.85 2.57 4.45
C ALA A 196 -11.68 3.16 3.30
N CYS A 197 -11.16 3.13 2.07
CA CYS A 197 -11.83 3.66 0.88
C CYS A 197 -12.46 2.51 0.08
N GLU A 198 -13.67 2.74 -0.44
CA GLU A 198 -14.31 1.81 -1.39
C GLU A 198 -13.47 1.72 -2.67
N GLY A 199 -13.16 0.52 -3.15
CA GLY A 199 -12.26 0.28 -4.28
C GLY A 199 -10.76 0.32 -3.92
N GLY A 200 -10.41 0.65 -2.67
CA GLY A 200 -9.02 0.76 -2.22
C GLY A 200 -8.37 2.11 -2.57
N CYS A 201 -7.04 2.16 -2.57
CA CYS A 201 -6.25 3.37 -2.79
C CYS A 201 -6.50 4.04 -4.16
N ILE A 202 -6.86 3.27 -5.18
CA ILE A 202 -7.21 3.79 -6.52
C ILE A 202 -8.47 4.66 -6.55
N ASN A 203 -9.24 4.68 -5.46
CA ASN A 203 -10.39 5.54 -5.26
C ASN A 203 -10.26 6.31 -3.93
N GLY A 204 -9.02 6.59 -3.52
CA GLY A 204 -8.73 7.43 -2.36
C GLY A 204 -9.14 8.89 -2.58
N PRO A 205 -9.21 9.70 -1.51
CA PRO A 205 -9.75 11.07 -1.58
C PRO A 205 -8.96 12.04 -2.45
N TRP A 206 -7.70 11.73 -2.80
CA TRP A 206 -6.84 12.57 -3.65
C TRP A 206 -6.40 11.85 -4.92
N THR A 207 -7.26 10.98 -5.45
CA THR A 207 -7.13 10.50 -6.81
C THR A 207 -7.66 11.56 -7.77
N MET A 208 -7.03 11.66 -8.95
CA MET A 208 -7.34 12.70 -9.94
C MET A 208 -8.28 12.20 -11.05
N ILE A 209 -8.70 10.93 -10.99
CA ILE A 209 -9.51 10.28 -12.01
C ILE A 209 -10.61 9.44 -11.37
N ALA A 210 -11.69 9.23 -12.11
CA ALA A 210 -12.80 8.38 -11.65
C ALA A 210 -12.37 6.92 -11.50
N ARG A 211 -12.91 6.23 -10.49
CA ARG A 211 -12.63 4.83 -10.17
C ARG A 211 -12.64 3.88 -11.39
N PRO A 212 -13.64 3.89 -12.30
CA PRO A 212 -13.64 2.96 -13.43
C PRO A 212 -12.43 3.14 -14.37
N ILE A 213 -11.94 4.37 -14.50
CA ILE A 213 -10.75 4.68 -15.32
C ILE A 213 -9.51 4.15 -14.60
N ALA A 214 -9.40 4.40 -13.29
CA ALA A 214 -8.29 3.92 -12.47
C ALA A 214 -8.21 2.39 -12.43
N GLU A 215 -9.35 1.70 -12.28
CA GLU A 215 -9.43 0.23 -12.28
C GLU A 215 -8.98 -0.37 -13.61
N ARG A 216 -9.40 0.24 -14.74
CA ARG A 216 -8.97 -0.20 -16.07
C ARG A 216 -7.47 0.00 -16.27
N ALA A 217 -6.95 1.18 -15.95
CA ALA A 217 -5.53 1.50 -16.08
C ALA A 217 -4.67 0.57 -15.20
N LEU A 218 -5.10 0.31 -13.96
CA LEU A 218 -4.41 -0.61 -13.07
C LEU A 218 -4.40 -2.04 -13.64
N LYS A 219 -5.53 -2.51 -14.17
CA LYS A 219 -5.61 -3.85 -14.78
C LYS A 219 -4.64 -4.00 -15.95
N GLU A 220 -4.63 -3.02 -16.86
CA GLU A 220 -3.71 -3.00 -18.00
C GLU A 220 -2.25 -3.00 -17.52
N PHE A 221 -1.93 -2.21 -16.49
CA PHE A 221 -0.58 -2.13 -15.92
C PHE A 221 -0.13 -3.43 -15.23
N VAL A 222 -1.01 -4.07 -14.45
CA VAL A 222 -0.70 -5.38 -13.82
C VAL A 222 -0.50 -6.45 -14.90
N GLN A 223 -1.32 -6.48 -15.95
CA GLN A 223 -1.20 -7.45 -17.05
C GLN A 223 0.08 -7.26 -17.85
N SER A 224 0.49 -6.02 -18.15
CA SER A 224 1.75 -5.77 -18.86
C SER A 224 2.96 -6.20 -18.04
N THR A 225 2.87 -6.14 -16.70
CA THR A 225 3.91 -6.62 -15.78
C THR A 225 4.06 -8.12 -15.82
N ALA A 226 2.94 -8.84 -15.73
CA ALA A 226 2.93 -10.30 -15.75
C ALA A 226 3.45 -10.87 -17.08
N ALA A 227 3.30 -10.14 -18.19
CA ALA A 227 3.86 -10.53 -19.48
C ALA A 227 5.37 -10.33 -19.60
N GLN A 228 6.00 -9.62 -18.65
CA GLN A 228 7.44 -9.31 -18.63
C GLN A 228 8.21 -10.14 -17.58
N GLN A 229 7.52 -10.97 -16.79
CA GLN A 229 8.08 -11.86 -15.76
C GLN A 229 7.93 -13.31 -16.19
#